data_AF-W2SXE8-F1
#
_entry.id   AF-W2SXE8-F1
#
_cell.length_a   1.000
_cell.length_b   1.000
_cell.length_c   1.000
_cell.angle_alpha   90.00
_cell.angle_beta   90.00
_cell.angle_gamma   90.00
#
_symmetry.space_group_name_H-M   'P 1'
#
loop_
_entity.id
_entity.type
_entity.pdbx_description
1 polymer ?
#
loop_
_entity_poly.entity_id
_entity_poly.type
_entity_poly.pdbx_seq_one_letter_code
_entity_poly.pdbx_strand_id
1 'polypeptide(L)'
;MPGGAKGPGIFFIVPCIDTYRKVDLRVLSFEVPPQEILSKDSVTVAVDAVVYFRISNATISVTNVEDAARSTKLLAQTTLRNILGTKTLAEMLSDREAISHQMQNTLDEATEPWGVKVERVEVKDVRLPVQLQRAMAAEAEAAREARAKVIVAEGEQKASRALKEAAEVIAESPSALQLRYLQTLNSIS
;
A
#
# COMPACT_ATOMS: atom_id res chain seq x y z
N MET A 1 -9.43 -45.37 11.82
CA MET A 1 -10.47 -44.71 12.64
C MET A 1 -10.67 -43.30 12.10
N PRO A 2 -11.90 -42.80 11.88
CA PRO A 2 -12.10 -41.48 11.30
C PRO A 2 -11.87 -40.42 12.38
N GLY A 3 -10.60 -40.16 12.69
CA GLY A 3 -10.14 -39.09 13.57
C GLY A 3 -10.08 -37.77 12.81
N GLY A 4 -11.23 -37.27 12.38
CA GLY A 4 -11.35 -35.94 11.78
C GLY A 4 -11.38 -34.84 12.86
N ALA A 5 -11.24 -33.58 12.43
CA ALA A 5 -11.44 -32.44 13.31
C ALA A 5 -12.81 -32.50 14.00
N LYS A 6 -12.81 -32.43 15.33
CA LYS A 6 -14.03 -32.33 16.14
C LYS A 6 -14.25 -30.87 16.53
N GLY A 7 -15.50 -30.41 16.49
CA GLY A 7 -15.89 -29.05 16.87
C GLY A 7 -15.69 -28.76 18.37
N PRO A 8 -16.09 -27.59 18.88
CA PRO A 8 -16.02 -27.32 20.31
C PRO A 8 -16.89 -28.31 21.11
N GLY A 9 -16.35 -28.91 22.17
CA GLY A 9 -17.06 -29.90 22.98
C GLY A 9 -16.18 -30.59 24.02
N ILE A 10 -16.80 -31.44 24.85
CA ILE A 10 -16.07 -32.30 25.79
C ILE A 10 -15.64 -33.55 25.05
N PHE A 11 -14.35 -33.85 25.08
CA PHE A 11 -13.77 -35.03 24.45
C PHE A 11 -13.10 -35.89 25.50
N PHE A 12 -13.42 -37.18 25.49
CA PHE A 12 -12.72 -38.17 26.29
C PHE A 12 -11.47 -38.60 25.53
N ILE A 13 -10.31 -38.44 26.16
CA ILE A 13 -8.99 -38.71 25.57
C ILE A 13 -8.34 -39.77 26.45
N VAL A 14 -8.04 -40.93 25.88
CA VAL A 14 -7.43 -42.02 26.65
C VAL A 14 -5.94 -41.72 26.83
N PRO A 15 -5.44 -41.58 28.08
CA PRO A 15 -4.03 -41.34 28.32
C PRO A 15 -3.20 -42.50 27.76
N CYS A 16 -2.05 -42.18 27.15
CA CYS A 16 -1.09 -43.09 26.50
C CYS A 16 -1.44 -43.65 25.10
N ILE A 17 -2.68 -43.52 24.62
CA ILE A 17 -3.07 -43.99 23.27
C ILE A 17 -3.39 -42.82 22.34
N ASP A 18 -4.17 -41.86 22.84
CA ASP A 18 -4.66 -40.75 22.03
C ASP A 18 -3.73 -39.52 22.14
N THR A 19 -3.39 -38.93 21.01
CA THR A 19 -2.75 -37.60 20.94
C THR A 19 -3.75 -36.62 20.34
N TYR A 20 -3.89 -35.44 20.95
CA TYR A 20 -4.74 -34.37 20.43
C TYR A 20 -3.91 -33.12 20.17
N ARG A 21 -4.31 -32.34 19.16
CA ARG A 21 -3.73 -31.04 18.85
C ARG A 21 -4.84 -30.01 18.84
N LYS A 22 -4.77 -29.04 19.77
CA LYS A 22 -5.72 -27.92 19.80
C LYS A 22 -5.31 -26.92 18.72
N VAL A 23 -6.24 -26.61 17.82
CA VAL A 23 -6.02 -25.69 16.71
C VAL A 23 -6.92 -24.46 16.92
N ASP A 24 -6.35 -23.27 16.78
CA ASP A 24 -7.11 -22.02 16.82
C ASP A 24 -7.63 -21.70 15.40
N LEU A 25 -8.93 -21.43 15.29
CA LEU A 25 -9.59 -21.10 14.03
C LEU A 25 -9.77 -19.58 13.84
N ARG A 26 -9.38 -18.77 14.83
CA ARG A 26 -9.46 -17.31 14.75
C ARG A 26 -8.40 -16.77 13.79
N VAL A 27 -8.61 -15.52 13.36
CA VAL A 27 -7.62 -14.79 12.58
C VAL A 27 -6.38 -14.56 13.44
N LEU A 28 -5.26 -15.04 12.94
CA LEU A 28 -3.93 -14.83 13.50
C LEU A 28 -3.14 -13.92 12.56
N SER A 29 -2.20 -13.18 13.13
CA SER A 29 -1.28 -12.36 12.37
C SER A 29 0.15 -12.70 12.72
N PHE A 30 1.04 -12.63 11.73
CA PHE A 30 2.48 -12.66 11.95
C PHE A 30 3.16 -11.59 11.10
N GLU A 31 4.28 -11.09 11.61
CA GLU A 31 5.15 -10.18 10.87
C GLU A 31 6.13 -10.99 10.01
N VAL A 32 6.23 -10.60 8.74
CA VAL A 32 7.27 -11.03 7.81
C VAL A 32 8.48 -10.13 8.08
N PRO A 33 9.65 -10.68 8.45
CA PRO A 33 10.81 -9.86 8.78
C PRO A 33 11.28 -9.08 7.53
N PRO A 34 11.92 -7.91 7.72
CA PRO A 34 12.40 -7.09 6.62
C PRO A 34 13.24 -7.87 5.62
N GLN A 35 12.92 -7.72 4.33
CA GLN A 35 13.65 -8.34 3.22
C GLN A 35 14.43 -7.25 2.47
N GLU A 36 15.75 -7.39 2.44
CA GLU A 36 16.61 -6.56 1.58
C GLU A 36 16.60 -7.12 0.16
N ILE A 37 16.12 -6.31 -0.78
CA ILE A 37 15.95 -6.71 -2.18
C ILE A 37 16.37 -5.58 -3.11
N LEU A 38 16.77 -5.95 -4.34
CA LEU A 38 16.98 -5.02 -5.43
C LEU A 38 15.70 -4.90 -6.24
N SER A 39 15.17 -3.68 -6.36
CA SER A 39 13.97 -3.40 -7.17
C SER A 39 14.30 -3.44 -8.68
N LYS A 40 13.25 -3.36 -9.52
CA LYS A 40 13.38 -3.35 -10.98
C LYS A 40 14.24 -2.19 -11.52
N ASP A 41 14.24 -1.07 -10.82
CA ASP A 41 15.03 0.14 -11.09
C ASP A 41 16.40 0.15 -10.40
N SER A 42 16.88 -1.00 -9.94
CA SER A 42 18.21 -1.16 -9.32
C SER A 42 18.41 -0.37 -8.03
N VAL A 43 17.33 -0.15 -7.27
CA VAL A 43 17.39 0.48 -5.94
C VAL A 43 17.35 -0.60 -4.87
N THR A 44 18.24 -0.50 -3.88
CA THR A 44 18.20 -1.37 -2.71
C THR A 44 17.15 -0.87 -1.74
N VAL A 45 16.18 -1.72 -1.41
CA VAL A 45 15.10 -1.40 -0.47
C VAL A 45 14.93 -2.54 0.54
N ALA A 46 14.55 -2.17 1.76
CA ALA A 46 14.18 -3.12 2.80
C ALA A 46 12.69 -2.97 3.10
N VAL A 47 11.92 -4.04 2.87
CA VAL A 47 10.46 -4.02 3.02
C VAL A 47 10.01 -5.10 3.98
N ASP A 48 9.11 -4.75 4.91
CA ASP A 48 8.41 -5.69 5.77
C ASP A 48 6.89 -5.68 5.53
N ALA A 49 6.22 -6.72 5.99
CA ALA A 49 4.79 -6.91 5.78
C ALA A 49 4.17 -7.71 6.93
N VAL A 50 2.85 -7.60 7.08
CA VAL A 50 2.04 -8.37 8.02
C VAL A 50 1.04 -9.21 7.26
N VAL A 51 0.93 -10.48 7.60
CA VAL A 51 -0.04 -11.40 7.00
C VAL A 51 -1.09 -11.75 8.03
N TYR A 52 -2.36 -11.59 7.67
CA TYR A 52 -3.52 -12.02 8.43
C TYR A 52 -4.09 -13.28 7.78
N PHE A 53 -4.12 -14.35 8.55
CA PHE A 53 -4.57 -15.66 8.07
C PHE A 53 -5.40 -16.36 9.14
N ARG A 54 -6.17 -17.35 8.74
CA ARG A 54 -6.85 -18.26 9.66
C ARG A 54 -6.78 -19.68 9.14
N ILE A 55 -6.94 -20.64 10.03
CA ILE A 55 -7.04 -22.05 9.64
C ILE A 55 -8.48 -22.29 9.20
N SER A 56 -8.66 -22.65 7.92
CA SER A 56 -9.96 -23.01 7.35
C SER A 56 -10.30 -24.48 7.61
N ASN A 57 -9.30 -25.37 7.57
CA ASN A 57 -9.47 -26.79 7.84
C ASN A 57 -8.38 -27.32 8.78
N ALA A 58 -8.75 -27.55 10.04
CA ALA A 58 -7.84 -28.03 11.07
C ALA A 58 -7.28 -29.43 10.80
N THR A 59 -8.02 -30.29 10.09
CA THR A 59 -7.53 -31.64 9.76
C THR A 59 -6.37 -31.53 8.77
N ILE A 60 -6.59 -30.80 7.67
CA ILE A 60 -5.60 -30.58 6.61
C ILE A 60 -4.37 -29.84 7.16
N SER A 61 -4.56 -28.82 7.99
CA SER A 61 -3.46 -28.03 8.57
C SER A 61 -2.53 -28.83 9.48
N VAL A 62 -2.97 -29.96 10.03
CA VAL A 62 -2.16 -30.83 10.87
C VAL A 62 -1.59 -32.01 10.08
N THR A 63 -2.28 -32.50 9.05
CA THR A 63 -1.85 -33.67 8.27
C THR A 63 -0.89 -33.33 7.13
N ASN A 64 -1.09 -32.18 6.47
CA ASN A 64 -0.41 -31.90 5.20
C ASN A 64 0.92 -31.16 5.38
N VAL A 65 1.12 -30.51 6.53
CA VAL A 65 2.33 -29.75 6.86
C VAL A 65 2.66 -29.89 8.34
N GLU A 66 3.96 -30.00 8.67
CA GLU A 66 4.46 -30.10 10.04
C GLU A 66 4.03 -28.90 10.93
N ASP A 67 4.23 -27.68 10.40
CA ASP A 67 3.81 -26.41 10.98
C ASP A 67 3.34 -25.44 9.89
N ALA A 68 2.02 -25.32 9.74
CA ALA A 68 1.40 -24.47 8.72
C ALA A 68 1.79 -23.00 8.90
N ALA A 69 1.86 -22.50 10.14
CA ALA A 69 2.20 -21.10 10.39
C ALA A 69 3.65 -20.80 9.99
N ARG A 70 4.59 -21.69 10.33
CA ARG A 70 6.00 -21.55 9.94
C ARG A 70 6.18 -21.63 8.42
N SER A 71 5.56 -22.60 7.77
CA SER A 71 5.63 -22.76 6.31
C SER A 71 5.03 -21.57 5.57
N THR A 72 3.87 -21.08 6.01
CA THR A 72 3.24 -19.87 5.45
C THR A 72 4.13 -18.63 5.65
N LYS A 73 4.84 -18.51 6.78
CA LYS A 73 5.79 -17.42 7.00
C LYS A 73 6.98 -17.45 6.03
N LEU A 74 7.56 -18.62 5.78
CA LEU A 74 8.68 -18.78 4.83
C LEU A 74 8.23 -18.52 3.38
N LEU A 75 7.03 -18.99 3.03
CA LEU A 75 6.42 -18.71 1.75
C LEU A 75 6.17 -17.21 1.58
N ALA A 76 5.63 -16.54 2.59
CA ALA A 76 5.42 -15.08 2.58
C ALA A 76 6.71 -14.30 2.35
N GLN A 77 7.85 -14.70 2.95
CA GLN A 77 9.16 -14.08 2.67
C GLN A 77 9.56 -14.21 1.20
N THR A 78 9.39 -15.40 0.63
CA THR A 78 9.77 -15.70 -0.76
C THR A 78 8.86 -14.97 -1.74
N THR A 79 7.55 -14.98 -1.50
CA THR A 79 6.56 -14.26 -2.32
C THR A 79 6.78 -12.75 -2.26
N LEU A 80 7.04 -12.19 -1.07
CA LEU A 80 7.36 -10.77 -0.91
C LEU A 80 8.58 -10.40 -1.75
N ARG A 81 9.66 -11.18 -1.65
CA ARG A 81 10.88 -10.96 -2.45
C ARG A 81 10.61 -11.01 -3.95
N ASN A 82 9.87 -12.00 -4.42
CA ASN A 82 9.58 -12.19 -5.84
C ASN A 82 8.74 -11.05 -6.42
N ILE A 83 7.66 -10.65 -5.72
CA ILE A 83 6.79 -9.57 -6.18
C ILE A 83 7.56 -8.25 -6.19
N LEU A 84 8.25 -7.93 -5.10
CA LEU A 84 9.00 -6.67 -5.00
C LEU A 84 10.14 -6.59 -6.03
N GLY A 85 10.82 -7.69 -6.37
CA GLY A 85 11.83 -7.70 -7.43
C GLY A 85 11.31 -7.32 -8.82
N THR A 86 10.00 -7.45 -9.06
CA THR A 86 9.37 -7.06 -10.34
C THR A 86 8.83 -5.63 -10.36
N LYS A 87 8.82 -4.96 -9.21
CA LYS A 87 8.24 -3.62 -9.02
C LYS A 87 9.33 -2.55 -8.97
N THR A 88 8.98 -1.34 -9.39
CA THR A 88 9.83 -0.15 -9.25
C THR A 88 9.67 0.47 -7.87
N LEU A 89 10.62 1.28 -7.42
CA LEU A 89 10.50 2.00 -6.14
C LEU A 89 9.25 2.88 -6.08
N ALA A 90 8.93 3.58 -7.18
CA ALA A 90 7.77 4.46 -7.25
C ALA A 90 6.46 3.69 -7.06
N GLU A 91 6.32 2.51 -7.67
CA GLU A 91 5.17 1.62 -7.48
C GLU A 91 5.09 1.11 -6.03
N MET A 92 6.22 0.78 -5.40
CA MET A 92 6.22 0.34 -3.99
C MET A 92 5.78 1.44 -3.01
N LEU A 93 6.03 2.70 -3.34
CA LEU A 93 5.62 3.84 -2.52
C LEU A 93 4.18 4.27 -2.79
N SER A 94 3.72 4.18 -4.04
CA SER A 94 2.42 4.72 -4.48
C SER A 94 1.31 3.67 -4.49
N ASP A 95 1.60 2.44 -4.93
CA ASP A 95 0.61 1.39 -5.21
C ASP A 95 0.72 0.21 -4.22
N ARG A 96 0.82 0.54 -2.92
CA ARG A 96 0.95 -0.48 -1.84
C ARG A 96 -0.23 -1.45 -1.79
N GLU A 97 -1.43 -0.97 -2.10
CA GLU A 97 -2.64 -1.78 -2.08
C GLU A 97 -2.64 -2.84 -3.20
N ALA A 98 -2.15 -2.49 -4.39
CA ALA A 98 -2.01 -3.43 -5.50
C ALA A 98 -0.99 -4.54 -5.18
N ILE A 99 0.14 -4.18 -4.57
CA ILE A 99 1.16 -5.15 -4.12
C ILE A 99 0.59 -6.08 -3.05
N SER A 100 -0.14 -5.51 -2.08
CA SER A 100 -0.78 -6.25 -0.99
C SER A 100 -1.81 -7.25 -1.53
N HIS A 101 -2.66 -6.83 -2.47
CA HIS A 101 -3.67 -7.70 -3.09
C HIS A 101 -3.03 -8.80 -3.95
N GLN A 102 -1.97 -8.48 -4.70
CA GLN A 102 -1.25 -9.48 -5.48
C GLN A 102 -0.61 -10.54 -4.56
N MET A 103 0.04 -10.10 -3.48
CA MET A 103 0.66 -10.99 -2.49
C MET A 103 -0.38 -11.83 -1.76
N GLN A 104 -1.55 -11.26 -1.43
CA GLN A 104 -2.67 -12.01 -0.84
C GLN A 104 -3.10 -13.15 -1.75
N ASN A 105 -3.38 -12.88 -3.04
CA ASN A 105 -3.84 -13.91 -3.98
C ASN A 105 -2.82 -15.05 -4.11
N THR A 106 -1.55 -14.70 -4.31
CA THR A 106 -0.48 -15.71 -4.46
C THR A 106 -0.30 -16.55 -3.19
N LEU A 107 -0.39 -15.94 -2.01
CA LEU A 107 -0.28 -16.68 -0.75
C LEU A 107 -1.52 -17.54 -0.47
N ASP A 108 -2.71 -17.04 -0.75
CA ASP A 108 -3.96 -17.77 -0.52
C ASP A 108 -4.01 -19.04 -1.37
N GLU A 109 -3.72 -18.93 -2.68
CA GLU A 109 -3.68 -20.08 -3.60
C GLU A 109 -2.65 -21.14 -3.16
N ALA A 110 -1.46 -20.70 -2.74
CA ALA A 110 -0.39 -21.61 -2.35
C ALA A 110 -0.59 -22.23 -0.96
N THR A 111 -1.39 -21.61 -0.09
CA THR A 111 -1.64 -22.09 1.30
C THR A 111 -2.94 -22.87 1.46
N GLU A 112 -3.81 -22.86 0.44
CA GLU A 112 -5.04 -23.65 0.42
C GLU A 112 -4.83 -25.16 0.65
N PRO A 113 -3.80 -25.83 0.07
CA PRO A 113 -3.51 -27.24 0.34
C PRO A 113 -3.10 -27.53 1.80
N TRP A 114 -2.72 -26.49 2.55
CA TRP A 114 -2.38 -26.57 3.97
C TRP A 114 -3.57 -26.24 4.87
N GLY A 115 -4.77 -26.01 4.31
CA GLY A 115 -5.96 -25.66 5.10
C GLY A 115 -5.85 -24.29 5.77
N VAL A 116 -5.05 -23.40 5.20
CA VAL A 116 -4.86 -22.01 5.63
C VAL A 116 -5.56 -21.09 4.62
N LYS A 117 -6.30 -20.11 5.13
CA LYS A 117 -6.91 -19.04 4.34
C LYS A 117 -6.21 -17.73 4.67
N VAL A 118 -5.70 -17.03 3.65
CA VAL A 118 -5.10 -15.71 3.83
C VAL A 118 -6.18 -14.65 3.61
N GLU A 119 -6.53 -13.94 4.68
CA GLU A 119 -7.62 -12.94 4.66
C GLU A 119 -7.11 -11.59 4.14
N ARG A 120 -5.88 -11.21 4.52
CA ARG A 120 -5.29 -9.93 4.13
C ARG A 120 -3.77 -9.95 4.26
N VAL A 121 -3.09 -9.20 3.41
CA VAL A 121 -1.68 -8.85 3.56
C VAL A 121 -1.57 -7.33 3.63
N GLU A 122 -0.73 -6.81 4.51
CA GLU A 122 -0.44 -5.38 4.62
C GLU A 122 1.06 -5.16 4.51
N VAL A 123 1.51 -4.40 3.51
CA VAL A 123 2.89 -3.91 3.43
C VAL A 123 3.07 -2.80 4.48
N LYS A 124 4.07 -2.92 5.35
CA LYS A 124 4.25 -2.04 6.51
C LYS A 124 5.17 -0.86 6.15
N ASP A 125 6.49 -1.04 6.19
CA ASP A 125 7.47 -0.01 5.88
C ASP A 125 8.32 -0.36 4.65
N VAL A 126 8.61 0.65 3.82
CA VAL A 126 9.62 0.59 2.76
C VAL A 126 10.78 1.48 3.17
N ARG A 127 11.91 0.88 3.56
CA ARG A 127 13.11 1.58 4.02
C ARG A 127 14.13 1.66 2.91
N LEU A 128 14.70 2.85 2.74
CA LEU A 128 15.75 3.14 1.77
C LEU A 128 17.06 3.45 2.49
N PRO A 129 18.23 3.24 1.84
CA PRO A 129 19.50 3.75 2.33
C PRO A 129 19.42 5.26 2.57
N VAL A 130 19.90 5.71 3.73
CA VAL A 130 19.83 7.12 4.16
C VAL A 130 20.41 8.09 3.13
N GLN A 131 21.48 7.67 2.43
CA GLN A 131 22.12 8.48 1.38
C GLN A 131 21.17 8.72 0.20
N LEU A 132 20.51 7.66 -0.29
CA LEU A 132 19.59 7.74 -1.43
C LEU A 132 18.31 8.48 -1.04
N GLN A 133 17.78 8.24 0.17
CA GLN A 133 16.62 8.96 0.68
C GLN A 133 16.85 10.48 0.71
N ARG A 134 18.03 10.93 1.15
CA ARG A 134 18.39 12.36 1.16
C ARG A 134 18.52 12.92 -0.26
N ALA A 135 19.16 12.19 -1.17
CA ALA A 135 19.30 12.62 -2.56
C ALA A 135 17.95 12.76 -3.25
N MET A 136 17.07 11.76 -3.10
CA MET A 136 15.70 11.80 -3.64
C MET A 136 14.86 12.92 -3.02
N ALA A 137 14.99 13.16 -1.71
CA ALA A 137 14.28 14.27 -1.06
C ALA A 137 14.73 15.62 -1.61
N ALA A 138 16.04 15.82 -1.82
CA ALA A 138 16.57 17.05 -2.42
C ALA A 138 16.12 17.23 -3.89
N GLU A 139 16.14 16.16 -4.68
CA GLU A 139 15.64 16.18 -6.06
C GLU A 139 14.15 16.47 -6.14
N ALA A 140 13.34 15.82 -5.29
CA ALA A 140 11.90 16.02 -5.23
C ALA A 140 11.54 17.46 -4.83
N GLU A 141 12.26 18.05 -3.87
CA GLU A 141 12.06 19.44 -3.47
C GLU A 141 12.41 20.41 -4.60
N ALA A 142 13.57 20.22 -5.25
CA ALA A 142 13.97 21.05 -6.40
C ALA A 142 12.97 20.95 -7.56
N ALA A 143 12.48 19.74 -7.87
CA ALA A 143 11.45 19.53 -8.90
C ALA A 143 10.12 20.18 -8.51
N ARG A 144 9.74 20.13 -7.23
CA ARG A 144 8.53 20.76 -6.70
C ARG A 144 8.61 22.28 -6.79
N GLU A 145 9.73 22.87 -6.39
CA GLU A 145 9.98 24.32 -6.52
C GLU A 145 9.95 24.78 -7.98
N ALA A 146 10.60 24.03 -8.88
CA ALA A 146 10.60 24.34 -10.30
C ALA A 146 9.19 24.31 -10.88
N ARG A 147 8.39 23.27 -10.55
CA ARG A 147 6.98 23.17 -10.98
C ARG A 147 6.14 24.31 -10.40
N ALA A 148 6.35 24.68 -9.13
CA ALA A 148 5.64 25.80 -8.51
C ALA A 148 5.89 27.11 -9.27
N LYS A 149 7.14 27.39 -9.65
CA LYS A 149 7.49 28.59 -10.44
C LYS A 149 6.81 28.63 -11.81
N VAL A 150 6.74 27.49 -12.50
CA VAL A 150 6.03 27.38 -13.79
C VAL A 150 4.54 27.67 -13.61
N ILE A 151 3.90 27.09 -12.58
CA ILE A 151 2.48 27.32 -12.30
C ILE A 151 2.20 28.79 -12.00
N VAL A 152 3.07 29.46 -11.23
CA VAL A 152 2.92 30.90 -10.94
C VAL A 152 3.06 31.72 -12.22
N ALA A 153 4.10 31.48 -13.03
CA ALA A 153 4.31 32.20 -14.28
C ALA A 153 3.16 32.01 -15.28
N GLU A 154 2.64 30.78 -15.43
CA GLU A 154 1.46 30.50 -16.24
C GLU A 154 0.21 31.18 -15.69
N GLY A 155 0.06 31.20 -14.37
CA GLY A 155 -1.02 31.91 -13.68
C GLY A 155 -0.98 33.42 -13.95
N GLU A 156 0.18 34.04 -13.84
CA GLU A 156 0.40 35.46 -14.15
C GLU A 156 0.13 35.79 -15.62
N GLN A 157 0.55 34.93 -16.54
CA GLN A 157 0.28 35.13 -17.97
C GLN A 157 -1.23 35.04 -18.27
N LYS A 158 -1.92 34.05 -17.71
CA LYS A 158 -3.38 33.90 -17.87
C LYS A 158 -4.11 35.11 -17.27
N ALA A 159 -3.72 35.56 -16.08
CA ALA A 159 -4.28 36.73 -15.44
C ALA A 159 -4.06 38.00 -16.27
N SER A 160 -2.85 38.21 -16.78
CA SER A 160 -2.50 39.36 -17.62
C SER A 160 -3.30 39.38 -18.92
N ARG A 161 -3.52 38.22 -19.54
CA ARG A 161 -4.33 38.09 -20.75
C ARG A 161 -5.80 38.43 -20.49
N ALA A 162 -6.38 37.89 -19.41
CA ALA A 162 -7.75 38.19 -19.03
C ALA A 162 -7.94 39.68 -18.69
N LEU A 163 -6.96 40.31 -18.02
CA LEU A 163 -6.99 41.75 -17.73
C LEU A 163 -6.89 42.60 -19.01
N LYS A 164 -6.07 42.19 -19.98
CA LYS A 164 -5.97 42.85 -21.29
C LYS A 164 -7.30 42.78 -22.04
N GLU A 165 -7.90 41.60 -22.15
CA GLU A 165 -9.20 41.40 -22.80
C GLU A 165 -10.28 42.27 -22.11
N ALA A 166 -10.31 42.30 -20.78
CA ALA A 166 -11.22 43.17 -20.04
C ALA A 166 -10.98 44.67 -20.32
N ALA A 167 -9.72 45.09 -20.47
CA ALA A 167 -9.38 46.48 -20.79
C ALA A 167 -9.79 46.87 -22.22
N GLU A 168 -9.64 45.97 -23.20
CA GLU A 168 -10.09 46.18 -24.58
C GLU A 168 -11.61 46.37 -24.65
N VAL A 169 -12.38 45.50 -23.98
CA VAL A 169 -13.85 45.61 -23.89
C VAL A 169 -14.28 46.92 -23.23
N ILE A 170 -13.56 47.36 -22.18
CA ILE A 170 -13.82 48.65 -21.53
C ILE A 170 -13.52 49.83 -22.45
N ALA A 171 -12.48 49.74 -23.28
CA ALA A 171 -12.11 50.81 -24.21
C ALA A 171 -13.14 50.97 -25.35
N GLU A 172 -13.76 49.88 -25.80
CA GLU A 172 -14.85 49.92 -26.81
C GLU A 172 -16.09 50.66 -26.31
N SER A 173 -16.37 50.66 -25.00
CA SER A 173 -17.53 51.32 -24.41
C SER A 173 -17.14 52.33 -23.32
N PRO A 174 -17.07 53.64 -23.63
CA PRO A 174 -16.64 54.68 -22.70
C PRO A 174 -17.44 54.71 -21.37
N SER A 175 -18.72 54.32 -21.42
CA SER A 175 -19.62 54.25 -20.26
C SER A 175 -19.21 53.15 -19.24
N ALA A 176 -18.46 52.14 -19.67
CA ALA A 176 -18.03 51.03 -18.80
C ALA A 176 -17.03 51.46 -17.72
N LEU A 177 -16.12 52.39 -18.05
CA LEU A 177 -15.19 52.99 -17.08
C LEU A 177 -15.94 53.75 -15.98
N GLN A 178 -16.97 54.50 -16.37
CA GLN A 178 -17.77 55.31 -15.47
C GLN A 178 -18.57 54.44 -14.49
N LEU A 179 -19.17 53.34 -14.97
CA LEU A 179 -19.83 52.35 -14.12
C LEU A 179 -18.85 51.66 -13.15
N ARG A 180 -17.66 51.29 -13.62
CA ARG A 180 -16.63 50.67 -12.77
C ARG A 180 -16.11 51.64 -11.71
N TYR A 181 -15.94 52.92 -12.03
CA TYR A 181 -15.61 53.97 -11.07
C TYR A 181 -16.66 54.09 -9.96
N LEU A 182 -17.95 54.13 -10.33
CA LEU A 182 -19.06 54.15 -9.37
C LEU A 182 -19.11 52.88 -8.50
N GLN A 183 -18.86 51.70 -9.07
CA GLN A 183 -18.74 50.45 -8.30
C GLN A 183 -17.58 50.49 -7.30
N THR A 184 -16.40 51.00 -7.70
CA THR A 184 -15.26 51.11 -6.78
C THR A 184 -15.55 52.05 -5.62
N LEU A 185 -16.23 53.18 -5.85
CA LEU A 185 -16.64 54.09 -4.79
C LEU A 185 -17.59 53.44 -3.78
N ASN A 186 -18.49 52.58 -4.25
CA ASN A 186 -19.42 51.85 -3.37
C ASN A 186 -18.74 50.72 -2.59
N SER A 187 -17.62 50.17 -3.07
CA SER A 187 -16.86 49.12 -2.36
C SER A 187 -15.91 49.64 -1.28
N ILE A 188 -15.60 50.94 -1.29
CA ILE A 188 -14.66 51.57 -0.35
C ILE A 188 -15.42 52.27 0.79
N SER A 189 -16.74 52.47 0.63
CA SER A 189 -17.61 53.09 1.64
C SER A 189 -18.30 52.05 2.53
#